data_AF-A0A3P6ASU7-F1
#
_entry.id   AF-A0A3P6ASU7-F1
#
_cell.length_a   1.000
_cell.length_b   1.000
_cell.length_c   1.000
_cell.angle_alpha   90.00
_cell.angle_beta   90.00
_cell.angle_gamma   90.00
#
_symmetry.space_group_name_H-M   'P 1'
#
loop_
_entity.id
_entity.type
_entity.pdbx_description
1 polymer ?
#
loop_
_entity_poly.entity_id
_entity_poly.type
_entity_poly.pdbx_seq_one_letter_code
_entity_poly.pdbx_strand_id
1 'polypeptide(L)'
;MLAEKKCSCKYFDNIKIPCGHAMLAADGLGVPYDTLCGHWYKTTVWRETYAGVISPEEDPKDVDIPEEVSSMVVYPPITKRQAGRRRKTRIPSTGEIRVPKKKLVQNRCGRCGGYGHNRTNCANPI
;
A
#
# COMPACT_ATOMS: atom_id res chain seq x y z
N MET A 1 25.45 -4.01 18.82
CA MET A 1 24.07 -4.42 18.47
C MET A 1 23.03 -3.32 18.74
N LEU A 2 22.69 -2.98 19.99
CA LEU A 2 21.67 -1.96 20.29
C LEU A 2 22.07 -0.54 19.83
N ALA A 3 23.31 -0.13 20.12
CA ALA A 3 23.86 1.17 19.69
C ALA A 3 23.92 1.35 18.16
N GLU A 4 24.16 0.27 17.43
CA GLU A 4 24.15 0.26 15.96
C GLU A 4 22.73 0.15 15.37
N LYS A 5 21.70 0.10 16.23
CA LYS A 5 20.31 -0.10 15.86
C LYS A 5 20.10 -1.39 15.05
N LYS A 6 20.75 -2.46 15.51
CA LYS A 6 20.71 -3.78 14.88
C LYS A 6 20.19 -4.87 15.81
N CYS A 7 19.51 -5.86 15.24
CA CYS A 7 19.02 -7.05 15.91
C CYS A 7 19.13 -8.29 15.01
N SER A 8 19.39 -9.45 15.61
CA SER A 8 19.40 -10.75 14.91
C SER A 8 18.11 -11.05 14.15
N CYS A 9 16.96 -10.54 14.61
CA CYS A 9 15.68 -10.71 13.91
C CYS A 9 15.54 -9.87 12.64
N LYS A 10 16.51 -9.01 12.30
CA LYS A 10 16.54 -8.11 11.14
C LYS A 10 15.43 -7.06 11.04
N TYR A 11 14.42 -7.13 11.90
CA TYR A 11 13.36 -6.12 11.96
C TYR A 11 13.94 -4.75 12.30
N PHE A 12 14.79 -4.67 13.33
CA PHE A 12 15.37 -3.39 13.73
C PHE A 12 16.34 -2.85 12.66
N ASP A 13 17.10 -3.74 12.01
CA ASP A 13 18.00 -3.39 10.90
C ASP A 13 17.23 -2.73 9.74
N ASN A 14 16.07 -3.28 9.37
CA ASN A 14 15.32 -2.86 8.19
C ASN A 14 14.36 -1.69 8.47
N ILE A 15 13.60 -1.77 9.56
CA ILE A 15 12.54 -0.81 9.88
C ILE A 15 13.09 0.37 10.69
N LYS A 16 14.26 0.22 11.34
CA LYS A 16 14.84 1.24 12.23
C LYS A 16 13.94 1.63 13.41
N ILE A 17 12.96 0.78 13.73
CA ILE A 17 12.12 0.87 14.95
C ILE A 17 12.54 -0.28 15.87
N PRO A 18 12.71 -0.05 17.19
CA PRO A 18 13.08 -1.11 18.13
C PRO A 18 12.10 -2.30 18.04
N CYS A 19 12.64 -3.49 17.79
CA CYS A 19 11.87 -4.73 17.91
C CYS A 19 11.77 -5.16 19.38
N GLY A 20 10.94 -6.18 19.68
CA GLY A 20 10.80 -6.73 21.04
C GLY A 20 12.15 -7.06 21.71
N HIS A 21 13.08 -7.66 20.97
CA HIS A 21 14.42 -7.97 21.48
C HIS A 21 15.24 -6.72 21.81
N ALA A 22 15.15 -5.68 20.97
CA ALA A 22 15.86 -4.43 21.19
C ALA A 22 15.28 -3.67 22.39
N MET A 23 13.95 -3.70 22.59
CA MET A 23 13.30 -3.10 23.76
C MET A 23 13.72 -3.80 25.05
N LEU A 24 13.72 -5.14 25.08
CA LEU A 24 14.20 -5.90 26.25
C LEU A 24 15.67 -5.61 26.57
N ALA A 25 16.53 -5.50 25.55
CA ALA A 25 17.92 -5.11 25.75
C ALA A 25 18.07 -3.67 26.24
N ALA A 26 17.18 -2.77 25.81
CA ALA A 26 17.17 -1.38 26.24
C ALA A 26 16.74 -1.24 27.71
N ASP A 27 15.74 -2.02 28.15
CA ASP A 27 15.31 -2.07 29.55
C ASP A 27 16.44 -2.50 30.47
N GLY A 28 17.19 -3.53 30.08
CA GLY A 28 18.34 -4.00 30.85
C GLY A 28 19.48 -2.99 30.95
N LEU A 29 19.53 -2.01 30.06
CA LEU A 29 20.57 -0.96 30.04
C LEU A 29 20.05 0.41 30.49
N GLY A 30 18.77 0.55 30.81
CA GLY A 30 18.14 1.84 31.13
C GLY A 30 18.14 2.83 29.96
N VAL A 31 18.19 2.34 28.72
CA VAL A 31 18.20 3.19 27.52
C VAL A 31 16.77 3.53 27.12
N PRO A 32 16.41 4.81 26.99
CA PRO A 32 15.07 5.19 26.59
C PRO A 32 14.84 4.86 25.10
N TYR A 33 13.66 4.31 24.78
CA TYR A 33 13.38 3.76 23.45
C TYR A 33 13.37 4.80 22.32
N ASP A 34 13.07 6.06 22.65
CA ASP A 34 13.05 7.18 21.71
C ASP A 34 14.42 7.43 21.05
N THR A 35 15.51 7.19 21.78
CA THR A 35 16.88 7.30 21.26
C THR A 35 17.21 6.21 20.24
N LEU A 36 16.54 5.07 20.34
CA LEU A 36 16.75 3.89 19.50
C LEU A 36 16.03 4.01 18.16
N CYS A 37 14.95 4.79 18.08
CA CYS A 37 14.24 5.05 16.83
C CYS A 37 15.14 5.67 15.75
N GLY A 38 14.92 5.28 14.50
CA GLY A 38 15.62 5.80 13.33
C GLY A 38 15.41 7.31 13.16
N HIS A 39 16.36 7.97 12.50
CA HIS A 39 16.34 9.42 12.30
C HIS A 39 15.03 9.92 11.68
N TRP A 40 14.56 9.28 10.61
CA TRP A 40 13.36 9.65 9.86
C TRP A 40 12.04 9.50 10.63
N TYR A 41 12.03 8.77 11.75
CA TYR A 41 10.84 8.61 12.59
C TYR A 41 10.73 9.65 13.69
N LYS A 42 11.67 10.59 13.78
CA LYS A 42 11.64 11.66 14.78
C LYS A 42 10.70 12.77 14.33
N THR A 43 9.90 13.27 15.27
CA THR A 43 8.97 14.39 15.04
C THR A 43 9.69 15.65 14.54
N THR A 44 10.93 15.89 14.98
CA THR A 44 11.74 17.01 14.49
C THR A 44 12.01 16.90 13.00
N VAL A 45 12.46 15.73 12.55
CA VAL A 45 12.76 15.46 11.13
C VAL A 45 11.48 15.51 10.31
N TRP A 46 10.38 14.93 10.81
CA TRP A 46 9.08 15.05 10.13
C TRP A 46 8.67 16.51 9.94
N ARG A 47 8.75 17.36 10.97
CA ARG A 47 8.45 18.79 10.84
C ARG A 47 9.37 19.49 9.85
N GLU A 48 10.67 19.20 9.89
CA GLU A 48 11.66 19.78 8.97
C GLU A 48 11.38 19.38 7.51
N THR A 49 11.04 18.11 7.25
CA THR A 49 10.70 17.63 5.89
C THR A 49 9.48 18.35 5.30
N TYR A 50 8.55 18.78 6.16
CA TYR A 50 7.34 19.51 5.77
C TYR A 50 7.41 21.01 6.07
N ALA A 51 8.58 21.54 6.45
CA ALA A 51 8.74 22.96 6.76
C ALA A 51 8.71 23.84 5.50
N GLY A 52 9.02 23.25 4.35
CA GLY A 52 8.91 23.91 3.05
C GLY A 52 7.46 24.11 2.62
N VAL A 53 7.24 25.04 1.70
CA VAL A 53 5.93 25.22 1.05
C VAL A 53 5.72 24.04 0.10
N ILE A 54 4.68 23.24 0.36
CA ILE A 54 4.16 22.28 -0.63
C ILE A 54 3.26 23.10 -1.55
N SER A 55 3.74 23.42 -2.75
CA SER A 55 2.87 23.98 -3.78
C SER A 55 1.85 22.93 -4.16
N PRO A 56 0.54 23.22 -4.05
CA PRO A 56 -0.47 22.35 -4.61
C PRO A 56 -0.26 22.26 -6.12
N GLU A 57 -0.55 21.09 -6.67
CA GLU A 57 -0.65 20.95 -8.12
C GLU A 57 -1.81 21.85 -8.59
N GLU A 58 -1.57 22.59 -9.67
CA GLU A 58 -2.56 23.49 -10.25
C GLU A 58 -3.82 22.70 -10.67
N ASP A 59 -4.99 23.33 -10.63
CA ASP A 59 -6.21 22.66 -11.10
C ASP A 59 -5.99 22.28 -12.57
N PRO A 60 -6.28 21.04 -13.00
CA PRO A 60 -6.11 20.64 -14.40
C PRO A 60 -6.81 21.55 -15.42
N LYS A 61 -7.78 22.36 -14.99
CA LYS A 61 -8.44 23.38 -15.82
C LYS A 61 -7.60 24.64 -16.05
N ASP A 62 -6.70 24.95 -15.12
CA ASP A 62 -5.87 26.15 -15.12
C ASP A 62 -4.48 25.89 -15.74
N VAL A 63 -4.16 24.63 -16.01
CA VAL A 63 -2.93 24.21 -16.68
C VAL A 63 -3.12 24.21 -18.20
N ASP A 64 -2.26 24.95 -18.91
CA ASP A 64 -2.21 24.89 -20.38
C ASP A 64 -1.52 23.58 -20.80
N ILE A 65 -2.31 22.61 -21.28
CA ILE A 65 -1.82 21.30 -21.72
C ILE A 65 -1.44 21.41 -23.20
N PRO A 66 -0.15 21.19 -23.58
CA PRO A 66 0.26 21.22 -24.98
C PRO A 66 -0.58 20.29 -25.86
N GLU A 67 -0.86 20.73 -27.10
CA GLU A 67 -1.71 19.98 -28.03
C GLU A 67 -1.18 18.56 -28.31
N GLU A 68 0.14 18.39 -28.28
CA GLU A 68 0.82 17.08 -28.40
C GLU A 68 0.42 16.10 -27.27
N VAL A 69 0.19 16.61 -26.06
CA VAL A 69 -0.22 15.83 -24.88
C VAL A 69 -1.73 15.62 -24.86
N SER A 70 -2.51 16.66 -25.19
CA SER A 70 -3.97 16.58 -25.17
C SER A 70 -4.54 15.68 -26.28
N SER A 71 -3.85 15.62 -27.43
CA SER A 71 -4.18 14.73 -28.53
C SER A 71 -3.66 13.29 -28.33
N MET A 72 -2.86 13.04 -27.29
CA MET A 72 -2.28 11.73 -27.04
C MET A 72 -3.35 10.74 -26.59
N VAL A 73 -3.68 9.78 -27.46
CA VAL A 73 -4.57 8.67 -27.11
C VAL A 73 -3.80 7.61 -26.34
N VAL A 74 -3.94 7.62 -25.02
CA VAL A 74 -3.41 6.56 -24.15
C VAL A 74 -4.38 5.40 -24.11
N TYR A 75 -4.04 4.32 -24.82
CA TYR A 75 -4.80 3.08 -24.70
C TYR A 75 -4.53 2.41 -23.34
N PRO A 76 -5.55 1.74 -22.76
CA PRO A 76 -5.32 0.93 -21.58
C PRO A 76 -4.24 -0.12 -21.85
N PRO A 77 -3.39 -0.47 -20.86
CA PRO A 77 -2.37 -1.48 -21.03
C PRO A 77 -3.00 -2.78 -21.54
N ILE A 78 -2.40 -3.37 -22.57
CA ILE A 78 -2.85 -4.65 -23.12
C ILE A 78 -2.49 -5.76 -22.12
N THR A 79 -3.33 -5.92 -21.10
CA THR A 79 -3.13 -6.96 -20.09
C THR A 79 -3.76 -8.25 -20.55
N LYS A 80 -2.96 -9.32 -20.67
CA LYS A 80 -3.48 -10.68 -20.80
C LYS A 80 -3.88 -11.21 -19.42
N ARG A 81 -4.97 -11.98 -19.38
CA ARG A 81 -5.32 -12.76 -18.19
C ARG A 81 -4.19 -13.74 -17.89
N GLN A 82 -3.70 -13.75 -16.64
CA GLN A 82 -2.71 -14.74 -16.21
C GLN A 82 -3.19 -16.16 -16.50
N ALA A 83 -2.29 -17.01 -17.01
CA ALA A 83 -2.57 -18.41 -17.24
C ALA A 83 -2.86 -19.13 -15.93
N GLY A 84 -3.82 -20.06 -15.95
CA GLY A 84 -4.18 -20.88 -14.80
C GLY A 84 -5.63 -20.73 -14.33
N ARG A 85 -6.03 -21.66 -13.46
CA ARG A 85 -7.40 -21.76 -12.94
C ARG A 85 -7.59 -20.73 -11.83
N ARG A 86 -8.49 -19.76 -12.05
CA ARG A 86 -8.95 -18.85 -11.00
C ARG A 86 -9.59 -19.66 -9.86
N ARG A 87 -9.27 -19.34 -8.62
CA ARG A 87 -9.97 -19.90 -7.46
C ARG A 87 -11.42 -19.43 -7.48
N LYS A 88 -12.37 -20.36 -7.47
CA LYS A 88 -13.80 -20.07 -7.40
C LYS A 88 -14.23 -19.62 -5.99
N THR A 89 -13.45 -19.97 -4.98
CA THR A 89 -13.75 -19.73 -3.57
C THR A 89 -12.70 -18.82 -2.93
N ARG A 90 -13.16 -17.90 -2.08
CA ARG A 90 -12.31 -17.03 -1.27
C ARG A 90 -11.64 -17.83 -0.14
N ILE A 91 -10.39 -17.50 0.18
CA ILE A 91 -9.72 -18.00 1.39
C ILE A 91 -10.21 -17.16 2.59
N PRO A 92 -10.77 -17.77 3.63
CA PRO A 92 -11.08 -17.05 4.87
C PRO A 92 -9.79 -16.68 5.63
N SER A 93 -9.79 -15.53 6.29
CA SER A 93 -8.78 -15.18 7.28
C SER A 93 -9.04 -15.93 8.60
N THR A 94 -8.06 -15.92 9.51
CA THR A 94 -8.21 -16.52 10.84
C THR A 94 -9.45 -15.95 11.55
N GLY A 95 -10.35 -16.83 11.99
CA GLY A 95 -11.60 -16.45 12.68
C GLY A 95 -12.81 -16.19 11.78
N GLU A 96 -12.68 -16.22 10.44
CA GLU A 96 -13.84 -16.05 9.55
C GLU A 96 -14.63 -17.34 9.33
N ILE A 97 -15.93 -17.31 9.65
CA ILE A 97 -16.88 -18.40 9.37
C ILE A 97 -17.55 -18.15 8.02
N ARG A 98 -17.57 -19.17 7.15
CA ARG A 98 -18.23 -19.08 5.85
C ARG A 98 -19.75 -19.14 5.99
N VAL A 99 -20.42 -18.02 5.78
CA VAL A 99 -21.89 -17.95 5.70
C VAL A 99 -22.33 -18.03 4.23
N PRO A 100 -23.26 -18.92 3.86
CA PRO A 100 -23.81 -18.95 2.50
C PRO A 100 -24.63 -17.68 2.22
N LYS A 101 -24.14 -16.84 1.30
CA LYS A 101 -24.89 -15.67 0.82
C LYS A 101 -25.71 -16.05 -0.40
N LYS A 102 -27.05 -15.90 -0.34
CA LYS A 102 -27.91 -15.88 -1.54
C LYS A 102 -27.72 -14.53 -2.22
N LYS A 103 -27.28 -14.52 -3.49
CA LYS A 103 -27.18 -13.29 -4.28
C LYS A 103 -28.53 -13.04 -4.95
N LEU A 104 -29.24 -11.98 -4.55
CA LEU A 104 -30.49 -11.54 -5.18
C LEU A 104 -30.25 -10.73 -6.48
N VAL A 105 -29.08 -10.10 -6.62
CA VAL A 105 -28.78 -9.18 -7.74
C VAL A 105 -27.55 -9.67 -8.52
N GLN A 106 -27.59 -9.52 -9.84
CA GLN A 106 -26.44 -9.81 -10.70
C GLN A 106 -25.30 -8.83 -10.40
N ASN A 107 -24.06 -9.34 -10.33
CA ASN A 107 -22.91 -8.47 -10.09
C ASN A 107 -22.70 -7.57 -11.32
N ARG A 108 -22.51 -6.28 -11.07
CA ARG A 108 -21.98 -5.34 -12.07
C ARG A 108 -20.46 -5.31 -11.96
N CYS A 109 -19.78 -5.42 -13.09
CA CYS A 109 -18.34 -5.42 -13.14
C CYS A 109 -17.79 -4.00 -13.00
N GLY A 110 -17.02 -3.73 -11.94
CA GLY A 110 -16.35 -2.43 -11.76
C GLY A 110 -15.18 -2.15 -12.72
N ARG A 111 -14.90 -3.04 -13.69
CA ARG A 111 -13.91 -2.80 -14.76
C ARG A 111 -14.59 -2.43 -16.08
N CYS A 112 -15.51 -3.27 -16.56
CA CYS A 112 -16.15 -3.06 -17.86
C CYS A 112 -17.60 -2.57 -17.79
N GLY A 113 -18.18 -2.43 -16.59
CA GLY A 113 -19.57 -2.03 -16.40
C GLY A 113 -20.62 -3.11 -16.73
N GLY A 114 -20.24 -4.24 -17.34
CA GLY A 114 -21.14 -5.33 -17.71
C GLY A 114 -21.67 -6.15 -16.53
N TYR A 115 -22.79 -6.85 -16.73
CA TYR A 115 -23.45 -7.68 -15.71
C TYR A 115 -23.02 -9.15 -15.76
N GLY A 116 -23.40 -9.92 -14.75
CA GLY A 116 -23.18 -11.37 -14.68
C GLY A 116 -21.77 -11.80 -14.22
N HIS A 117 -20.83 -10.86 -14.07
CA HIS A 117 -19.49 -11.12 -13.58
C HIS A 117 -18.97 -9.96 -12.72
N ASN A 118 -17.90 -10.21 -11.97
CA ASN A 118 -17.25 -9.19 -11.14
C ASN A 118 -15.87 -8.82 -11.73
N ARG A 119 -15.22 -7.79 -11.16
CA ARG A 119 -13.89 -7.31 -11.58
C ARG A 119 -12.84 -8.43 -11.63
N THR A 120 -12.87 -9.38 -10.69
CA THR A 120 -11.93 -10.51 -10.66
C THR A 120 -12.16 -11.49 -11.81
N ASN A 121 -13.40 -11.61 -12.30
CA ASN A 121 -13.76 -12.52 -13.37
C ASN A 121 -13.79 -11.87 -14.76
N CYS A 122 -13.58 -10.56 -14.86
CA CYS A 122 -13.59 -9.83 -16.12
C CYS A 122 -12.50 -10.32 -17.08
N ALA A 123 -12.85 -10.35 -18.36
CA ALA A 123 -11.94 -10.68 -19.47
C ALA A 123 -11.38 -9.42 -20.16
N ASN A 124 -11.95 -8.24 -19.90
CA ASN A 124 -11.48 -7.00 -20.50
C ASN A 124 -10.11 -6.59 -19.91
N PRO A 125 -9.25 -5.98 -20.74
CA PRO A 125 -7.99 -5.37 -20.29
C PRO A 125 -8.21 -4.39 -19.13
N ILE A 126 -7.18 -4.20 -18.31
CA ILE A 126 -7.14 -3.16 -17.27
C ILE A 126 -6.91 -1.82 -17.94
#